data_AF-A0A2N0Z2X5-F1
#
_entry.id   AF-A0A2N0Z2X5-F1
#
_cell.length_a   1.000
_cell.length_b   1.000
_cell.length_c   1.000
_cell.angle_alpha   90.00
_cell.angle_beta   90.00
_cell.angle_gamma   90.00
#
_symmetry.space_group_name_H-M   'P 1'
#
loop_
_entity.id
_entity.type
_entity.pdbx_description
1 polymer ?
#
loop_
_entity_poly.entity_id
_entity_poly.type
_entity_poly.pdbx_seq_one_letter_code
_entity_poly.pdbx_strand_id
1 'polypeptide(L)' 'MYRKPEYFQNPTSFIPERFENNFIKTILSCAFFPFGGGPRVCISNHFGSAGASHHCPTIPDKFA' A
#
# COMPACT_ATOMS: atom_id res chain seq x y z
N MET A 1 -7.40 -2.49 11.20
CA MET A 1 -7.21 -1.08 10.77
C MET A 1 -7.39 -0.91 9.27
N TYR A 2 -6.64 -1.64 8.44
CA TYR A 2 -6.74 -1.63 6.97
C TYR A 2 -8.11 -1.96 6.37
N ARG A 3 -8.90 -2.79 7.05
CA ARG A 3 -10.24 -3.17 6.60
C ARG A 3 -11.37 -2.42 7.32
N LYS A 4 -11.05 -1.36 8.06
CA LYS A 4 -12.08 -0.58 8.73
C LYS A 4 -12.79 0.32 7.72
N PRO A 5 -14.13 0.26 7.62
CA PRO A 5 -14.90 1.11 6.72
C PRO A 5 -14.79 2.60 7.09
N GLU A 6 -14.45 2.91 8.35
CA GLU A 6 -14.20 4.27 8.85
C GLU A 6 -13.00 4.96 8.15
N TYR A 7 -12.02 4.20 7.67
CA TYR A 7 -10.80 4.75 7.04
C TYR A 7 -10.65 4.37 5.56
N PHE A 8 -11.28 3.25 5.14
CA PHE A 8 -11.19 2.73 3.80
C PHE A 8 -12.58 2.45 3.24
N GLN A 9 -13.05 3.27 2.29
CA GLN A 9 -14.26 2.97 1.51
C GLN A 9 -14.07 1.66 0.74
N ASN A 10 -15.02 0.72 0.78
CA ASN A 10 -14.87 -0.62 0.17
C ASN A 10 -13.56 -1.34 0.58
N PRO A 11 -13.39 -1.69 1.87
CA PRO A 11 -12.13 -2.21 2.41
C PRO A 11 -11.74 -3.60 1.90
N THR A 12 -12.70 -4.34 1.35
CA THR A 12 -12.51 -5.69 0.79
C THR A 12 -12.16 -5.67 -0.70
N SER A 13 -12.37 -4.53 -1.37
CA SER A 13 -12.10 -4.37 -2.80
C SER A 13 -10.66 -3.92 -3.03
N PHE A 14 -9.98 -4.57 -3.99
CA PHE A 14 -8.67 -4.14 -4.46
C PHE A 14 -8.84 -2.91 -5.38
N ILE A 15 -8.54 -1.73 -4.85
CA ILE A 15 -8.67 -0.44 -5.57
C ILE A 15 -7.31 0.26 -5.54
N PRO A 16 -6.45 0.06 -6.56
CA PRO A 16 -5.09 0.64 -6.60
C PRO A 16 -5.11 2.17 -6.71
N GLU A 17 -6.06 2.73 -7.45
CA GLU A 17 -6.27 4.18 -7.62
C GLU A 17 -6.46 4.93 -6.29
N ARG A 18 -6.88 4.23 -5.24
CA ARG A 18 -7.03 4.82 -3.90
C ARG A 18 -5.74 5.44 -3.38
N PHE A 19 -4.58 4.93 -3.77
CA PHE A 19 -3.29 5.43 -3.29
C PHE A 19 -2.75 6.62 -4.11
N GLU A 20 -3.52 7.08 -5.10
CA GLU A 20 -3.20 8.28 -5.87
C GLU A 20 -3.39 9.55 -5.03
N ASN A 21 -2.85 10.67 -5.51
CA ASN A 21 -3.05 12.01 -4.94
C ASN A 21 -2.70 12.16 -3.45
N ASN A 22 -1.74 11.38 -2.94
CA ASN A 22 -1.31 11.39 -1.54
C ASN A 22 -2.42 10.98 -0.54
N PHE A 23 -3.35 10.11 -0.90
CA PHE A 23 -4.40 9.60 0.01
C PHE A 23 -3.87 9.12 1.38
N ILE A 24 -2.66 8.53 1.40
CA ILE A 24 -1.99 8.08 2.63
C ILE A 24 -1.74 9.23 3.63
N LYS A 25 -1.58 10.47 3.16
CA LYS A 25 -1.43 11.67 4.02
C LYS A 25 -2.77 12.16 4.60
N THR A 26 -3.89 11.82 3.96
CA THR A 26 -5.24 12.25 4.37
C THR A 26 -5.81 11.38 5.47
N ILE A 27 -5.39 10.12 5.54
CA ILE A 27 -5.80 9.17 6.58
C ILE A 27 -4.90 9.29 7.82
N LEU A 28 -5.42 8.88 8.98
CA LEU A 28 -4.63 8.91 10.22
C LEU A 28 -3.36 8.06 10.05
N SER A 29 -2.22 8.57 10.52
CA SER A 29 -0.92 7.88 10.41
C SER A 29 -0.92 6.47 11.01
N CYS A 30 -1.80 6.20 11.98
CA CYS A 30 -1.95 4.87 12.58
C CYS A 30 -2.85 3.94 11.75
N ALA A 31 -3.65 4.45 10.81
CA ALA A 31 -4.61 3.67 10.04
C ALA A 31 -3.98 2.87 8.90
N PHE A 32 -2.81 3.28 8.41
CA PHE A 32 -2.08 2.65 7.32
C PHE A 32 -0.59 2.52 7.65
N PHE A 33 -0.18 1.33 8.08
CA PHE A 33 1.22 1.01 8.34
C PHE A 33 1.56 -0.42 7.86
N PRO A 34 1.91 -0.59 6.57
CA PRO A 34 1.98 -1.94 5.96
C PRO A 34 3.24 -2.68 6.39
N PHE A 35 4.23 -1.95 6.90
CA PHE A 35 5.53 -2.44 7.32
C PHE A 35 5.74 -2.30 8.84
N GLY A 36 4.68 -2.01 9.61
CA GLY A 36 4.82 -1.49 10.98
C GLY A 36 5.63 -0.17 10.98
N GLY A 37 6.16 0.35 12.08
CA GLY A 37 5.71 0.12 13.46
C GLY A 37 6.40 0.93 14.57
N GLY A 38 7.02 2.10 14.36
CA GLY A 38 7.83 2.73 15.42
C GLY A 38 9.24 2.11 15.51
N PRO A 39 9.84 1.88 16.70
CA PRO A 39 11.23 1.42 16.82
C PRO A 39 11.50 0.01 16.25
N ARG A 40 10.45 -0.73 15.89
CA ARG A 40 10.50 -2.07 15.29
C ARG A 40 9.85 -2.11 13.89
N VAL A 41 9.92 -1.00 13.15
CA VAL A 41 9.51 -0.95 11.72
C VAL A 41 10.32 -1.94 10.88
N CYS A 42 9.71 -2.51 9.84
CA CYS A 42 10.40 -3.39 8.91
C CYS A 42 11.64 -2.69 8.33
N ILE A 43 12.80 -3.34 8.46
CA ILE A 43 14.08 -2.85 7.93
C ILE A 43 14.01 -2.63 6.41
N SER A 44 13.21 -3.44 5.72
CA SER A 44 13.02 -3.37 4.27
C SER A 44 11.99 -2.33 3.83
N ASN A 45 11.39 -1.55 4.74
CA ASN A 45 10.43 -0.49 4.39
C ASN A 45 11.06 0.52 3.40
N HIS A 46 12.32 0.91 3.64
CA HIS A 46 13.05 1.83 2.76
C HIS A 46 13.37 1.23 1.40
N PHE A 47 13.70 -0.06 1.35
CA PHE A 47 14.01 -0.78 0.12
C PHE A 47 12.74 -1.09 -0.70
N GLY A 48 11.62 -1.38 -0.03
CA GLY A 48 10.33 -1.64 -0.68
C GLY A 48 9.78 -0.43 -1.42
N SER A 49 9.94 0.78 -0.87
CA SER A 49 9.56 2.01 -1.57
C SER A 49 10.42 2.29 -2.80
N ALA A 50 11.70 1.89 -2.80
CA ALA A 50 12.61 2.09 -3.92
C ALA A 50 12.50 0.99 -5.00
N GLY A 51 12.07 -0.23 -4.63
CA GLY A 51 11.99 -1.38 -5.55
C GLY A 51 10.74 -1.41 -6.43
N ALA A 52 9.66 -0.75 -6.04
CA ALA A 52 8.40 -0.76 -6.79
C ALA A 52 8.46 0.00 -8.13
N SER A 53 9.41 0.94 -8.27
CA SER A 53 9.53 1.79 -9.47
C SER A 53 10.33 1.14 -10.61
N HIS A 54 11.08 0.07 -10.34
CA HIS A 54 12.06 -0.47 -11.30
C HIS A 54 11.72 -1.86 -11.86
N HIS A 55 10.60 -2.49 -11.48
CA HIS A 55 10.16 -3.72 -12.12
C HIS A 55 8.64 -3.93 -12.03
N CYS A 56 7.92 -3.37 -13.00
CA CYS A 56 6.69 -4.00 -13.48
C CYS A 56 6.73 -4.04 -15.02
N PRO A 57 7.54 -4.93 -15.63
CA PRO A 57 7.32 -5.26 -17.01
C PRO A 57 6.07 -6.14 -17.05
N THR A 58 4.94 -5.54 -17.40
CA THR A 58 3.89 -6.17 -18.20
C THR A 58 3.65 -7.66 -17.90
N ILE A 59 2.77 -7.98 -16.96
CA ILE A 59 1.95 -9.17 -17.14
C ILE A 59 0.85 -8.75 -18.12
N PRO A 60 0.99 -9.14 -19.38
CA PRO A 60 -0.06 -10.00 -19.91
C PRO A 60 0.50 -11.23 -20.64
N ASP A 61 -0.32 -12.29 -20.67
CA ASP A 61 -0.32 -13.34 -21.70
C ASP A 61 0.61 -14.56 -21.57
N LYS A 62 0.75 -15.17 -20.40
CA LYS A 62 1.13 -16.61 -20.31
C LYS A 62 0.34 -17.40 -19.27
N PHE A 63 -0.98 -17.27 -19.30
CA PHE A 63 -1.89 -18.31 -18.81
C PHE A 63 -3.06 -18.40 -19.79
N ALA A 64 -2.80 -19.06 -20.91
CA ALA A 64 -3.80 -19.80 -21.68
C ALA A 64 -3.76 -21.26 -21.20
#